data_AF-A0A2A4K805-F1
#
_entry.id   AF-A0A2A4K805-F1
#
_cell.length_a   1.000
_cell.length_b   1.000
_cell.length_c   1.000
_cell.angle_alpha   90.00
_cell.angle_beta   90.00
_cell.angle_gamma   90.00
#
_symmetry.space_group_name_H-M   'P 1'
#
loop_
_entity.id
_entity.type
_entity.pdbx_description
1 polymer ?
#
loop_
_entity_poly.entity_id
_entity_poly.type
_entity_poly.pdbx_seq_one_letter_code
_entity_poly.pdbx_strand_id
1 'polypeptide(L)'
;MKPEKVDDTENSAQVAGDVIGDTAYSERFVLKILLKLANLDTLKEEIKEKAFEDDVCTLWDMTAERDVVLFLQKHDVLKLFNFALPVIEIPRIIEIIVGIIGNMCCQKEVVNVLMKMDGLLNILIDYINTDDSLVLVQLLRLVSACLFLANDDEINIWMDLFVKIEYSSALYFILKNSSHKLLIVTALENLNTLCSYCNTDKFRTQFFTHFVIPEALDSLISGFTEITVNQKELCIKDDLERVLVISLQIALNLVGFDKSQEIYSQSTENVITMINVILKYYEDKLVINKEIDSDLVDIVDSTNTIVNALKINTDPDKYLELSYSLWKAASSIIQSDKNGSSFEENDKEELKEFVAKVKPSLAILICNYLSKCKDEDLLKVLDLIGGDYEDIVSWVKDKELQTNVCNRATNYRTRLKDNVDS
;
A
#
# COMPACT_ATOMS: atom_id res chain seq x y z
N MET A 1 42.48 -52.35 35.57
CA MET A 1 43.27 -51.45 34.72
C MET A 1 42.47 -51.21 33.45
N LYS A 2 42.15 -49.95 33.14
CA LYS A 2 41.35 -49.54 31.97
C LYS A 2 42.04 -49.99 30.67
N PRO A 3 41.32 -50.44 29.63
CA PRO A 3 41.78 -50.27 28.28
C PRO A 3 41.40 -48.86 27.78
N GLU A 4 42.36 -48.26 27.10
CA GLU A 4 42.38 -46.92 26.56
C GLU A 4 41.31 -46.72 25.48
N LYS A 5 40.75 -45.50 25.47
CA LYS A 5 40.14 -44.92 24.28
C LYS A 5 41.23 -44.77 23.24
N VAL A 6 41.15 -45.51 22.14
CA VAL A 6 41.81 -45.12 20.90
C VAL A 6 40.75 -44.41 20.06
N ASP A 7 41.17 -43.23 19.66
CA ASP A 7 40.49 -42.17 18.98
C ASP A 7 40.18 -42.61 17.54
N ASP A 8 38.94 -42.98 17.26
CA ASP A 8 38.41 -43.00 15.89
C ASP A 8 38.17 -41.54 15.46
N THR A 9 39.27 -40.82 15.23
CA THR A 9 39.28 -39.66 14.35
C THR A 9 39.22 -40.14 12.91
N GLU A 10 38.14 -40.86 12.58
CA GLU A 10 37.73 -41.07 11.19
C GLU A 10 37.22 -39.73 10.67
N ASN A 11 38.09 -39.03 9.93
CA ASN A 11 37.77 -38.27 8.72
C ASN A 11 36.29 -37.91 8.52
N SER A 12 35.77 -36.98 9.32
CA SER A 12 34.67 -36.12 8.89
C SER A 12 35.25 -34.96 8.05
N ALA A 13 36.05 -35.30 7.04
CA ALA A 13 36.23 -34.41 5.91
C ALA A 13 34.87 -34.39 5.19
N GLN A 14 33.98 -33.51 5.66
CA GLN A 14 32.75 -33.16 4.97
C GLN A 14 33.10 -32.99 3.50
N VAL A 15 32.42 -33.76 2.65
CA VAL A 15 32.44 -33.56 1.21
C VAL A 15 31.92 -32.14 0.96
N ALA A 16 32.84 -31.18 0.89
CA ALA A 16 32.59 -29.80 0.47
C ALA A 16 32.33 -29.79 -1.04
N GLY A 17 31.28 -30.52 -1.45
CA GLY A 17 31.03 -30.90 -2.82
C GLY A 17 29.74 -30.31 -3.32
N ASP A 18 29.84 -29.29 -4.16
CA ASP A 18 28.76 -28.74 -4.98
C ASP A 18 27.54 -28.23 -4.19
N VAL A 19 27.79 -27.34 -3.23
CA VAL A 19 26.74 -26.70 -2.42
C VAL A 19 27.03 -25.21 -2.28
N ILE A 20 26.00 -24.37 -2.42
CA ILE A 20 26.07 -22.93 -2.20
C ILE A 20 25.81 -22.60 -0.73
N GLY A 21 26.85 -22.15 -0.03
CA GLY A 21 26.74 -21.74 1.37
C GLY A 21 26.21 -22.85 2.27
N ASP A 22 25.23 -22.53 3.12
CA ASP A 22 24.54 -23.47 4.02
C ASP A 22 23.25 -24.05 3.42
N THR A 23 23.02 -23.85 2.12
CA THR A 23 21.81 -24.35 1.43
C THR A 23 21.98 -25.79 0.94
N ALA A 24 20.95 -26.37 0.30
CA ALA A 24 21.07 -27.64 -0.41
C ALA A 24 21.29 -27.47 -1.93
N TYR A 25 21.51 -26.24 -2.40
CA TYR A 25 21.53 -25.92 -3.82
C TYR A 25 22.91 -26.12 -4.46
N SER A 26 22.92 -26.62 -5.69
CA SER A 26 24.14 -26.94 -6.45
C SER A 26 24.79 -25.70 -7.10
N GLU A 27 26.09 -25.50 -6.87
CA GLU A 27 26.88 -24.46 -7.57
C GLU A 27 26.93 -24.73 -9.07
N ARG A 28 27.14 -25.99 -9.46
CA ARG A 28 27.26 -26.41 -10.88
C ARG A 28 25.98 -26.15 -11.66
N PHE A 29 24.82 -26.37 -11.03
CA PHE A 29 23.53 -26.06 -11.63
C PHE A 29 23.44 -24.57 -11.99
N VAL A 30 23.72 -23.69 -11.03
CA VAL A 30 23.70 -22.23 -11.25
C VAL A 30 24.73 -21.81 -12.30
N LEU A 31 25.97 -22.30 -12.21
CA LEU A 31 27.04 -21.96 -13.16
C LEU A 31 26.68 -22.36 -14.60
N LYS A 32 26.00 -23.49 -14.81
CA LYS A 32 25.51 -23.89 -16.14
C LYS A 32 24.54 -22.87 -16.72
N ILE A 33 23.63 -22.33 -15.91
CA ILE A 33 22.69 -21.27 -16.33
C ILE A 33 23.45 -20.00 -16.69
N LEU A 34 24.41 -19.58 -15.85
CA LEU A 34 25.22 -18.39 -16.10
C LEU A 34 26.05 -18.52 -17.39
N LEU A 35 26.59 -19.70 -17.70
CA LEU A 35 27.31 -19.96 -18.94
C LEU A 35 26.42 -19.82 -20.17
N LYS A 36 25.17 -20.31 -20.11
CA LYS A 36 24.19 -20.14 -21.19
C LYS A 36 23.83 -18.68 -21.41
N LEU A 37 23.56 -17.94 -20.33
CA LEU A 37 23.30 -16.49 -20.37
C LEU A 37 24.48 -15.70 -20.93
N ALA A 38 25.73 -16.17 -20.74
CA ALA A 38 26.93 -15.49 -21.21
C ALA A 38 27.21 -15.69 -22.70
N ASN A 39 26.64 -16.74 -23.30
CA ASN A 39 26.87 -17.07 -24.70
C ASN A 39 25.75 -16.51 -25.58
N LEU A 40 25.86 -15.23 -25.95
CA LEU A 40 24.84 -14.51 -26.74
C LEU A 40 24.57 -15.16 -28.11
N ASP A 41 25.57 -15.84 -28.70
CA ASP A 41 25.42 -16.51 -30.00
C ASP A 41 24.41 -17.66 -29.94
N THR A 42 24.36 -18.38 -28.81
CA THR A 42 23.44 -19.49 -28.59
C THR A 42 22.22 -19.11 -27.77
N LEU A 43 22.29 -18.01 -27.02
CA LEU A 43 21.23 -17.60 -26.07
C LEU A 43 19.88 -17.46 -26.75
N LYS A 44 19.83 -16.94 -27.99
CA LYS A 44 18.58 -16.78 -28.75
C LYS A 44 17.83 -18.09 -29.01
N GLU A 45 18.55 -19.20 -29.13
CA GLU A 45 17.92 -20.52 -29.28
C GLU A 45 17.61 -21.13 -27.90
N GLU A 46 18.53 -20.98 -26.94
CA GLU A 46 18.35 -21.45 -25.56
C GLU A 46 17.07 -20.88 -24.91
N ILE A 47 16.79 -19.58 -25.07
CA ILE A 47 15.60 -18.96 -24.46
C ILE A 47 14.27 -19.50 -25.00
N LYS A 48 14.27 -20.14 -26.18
CA LYS A 48 13.09 -20.79 -26.75
C LYS A 48 12.88 -22.20 -26.19
N GLU A 49 13.89 -22.77 -25.55
CA GLU A 49 13.80 -24.10 -24.95
C GLU A 49 13.10 -24.05 -23.60
N LYS A 50 12.05 -24.87 -23.44
CA LYS A 50 11.33 -24.98 -22.16
C LYS A 50 12.25 -25.38 -21.00
N ALA A 51 13.26 -26.20 -21.27
CA ALA A 51 14.25 -26.60 -20.28
C ALA A 51 15.07 -25.42 -19.74
N PHE A 52 15.37 -24.42 -20.59
CA PHE A 52 16.06 -23.21 -20.12
C PHE A 52 15.14 -22.36 -19.25
N GLU A 53 13.88 -22.18 -19.65
CA GLU A 53 12.87 -21.50 -18.82
C GLU A 53 12.73 -22.16 -17.44
N ASP A 54 12.64 -23.49 -17.39
CA ASP A 54 12.51 -24.25 -16.15
C ASP A 54 13.79 -24.13 -15.28
N ASP A 55 14.98 -24.14 -15.91
CA ASP A 55 16.26 -23.91 -15.24
C ASP A 55 16.31 -22.50 -14.61
N VAL A 56 15.95 -21.43 -15.35
CA VAL A 56 15.95 -20.05 -14.80
C VAL A 56 14.83 -19.82 -13.78
N CYS A 57 13.67 -20.48 -13.93
CA CYS A 57 12.60 -20.43 -12.94
C CYS A 57 13.04 -21.05 -11.62
N THR A 58 13.75 -22.19 -11.68
CA THR A 58 14.36 -22.81 -10.48
C THR A 58 15.39 -21.87 -9.84
N LEU A 59 16.22 -21.20 -10.66
CA LEU A 59 17.16 -20.20 -10.15
C LEU A 59 16.45 -19.02 -9.47
N TRP A 60 15.29 -18.59 -9.98
CA TRP A 60 14.47 -17.57 -9.34
C TRP A 60 14.01 -18.01 -7.96
N ASP A 61 13.46 -19.22 -7.82
CA ASP A 61 13.06 -19.75 -6.50
C ASP A 61 14.26 -19.80 -5.54
N MET A 62 15.42 -20.23 -6.02
CA MET A 62 16.65 -20.28 -5.23
C MET A 62 17.10 -18.91 -4.70
N THR A 63 16.83 -17.83 -5.42
CA THR A 63 17.25 -16.47 -5.01
C THR A 63 16.49 -15.91 -3.81
N ALA A 64 15.51 -16.64 -3.28
CA ALA A 64 14.96 -16.37 -1.95
C ALA A 64 16.02 -16.55 -0.84
N GLU A 65 17.02 -17.42 -1.05
CA GLU A 65 18.09 -17.66 -0.09
C GLU A 65 19.26 -16.68 -0.26
N ARG A 66 19.69 -16.06 0.86
CA ARG A 66 20.76 -15.06 0.86
C ARG A 66 22.08 -15.63 0.32
N ASP A 67 22.42 -16.88 0.62
CA ASP A 67 23.66 -17.49 0.16
C ASP A 67 23.71 -17.63 -1.37
N VAL A 68 22.57 -17.89 -2.01
CA VAL A 68 22.46 -17.92 -3.48
C VAL A 68 22.66 -16.54 -4.06
N VAL A 69 22.08 -15.50 -3.45
CA VAL A 69 22.28 -14.10 -3.87
C VAL A 69 23.77 -13.71 -3.79
N LEU A 70 24.46 -14.07 -2.70
CA LEU A 70 25.89 -13.79 -2.53
C LEU A 70 26.75 -14.56 -3.54
N PHE A 71 26.39 -15.81 -3.83
CA PHE A 71 27.04 -16.61 -4.88
C PHE A 71 26.88 -15.95 -6.25
N LEU A 72 25.67 -15.52 -6.61
CA LEU A 72 25.40 -14.83 -7.87
C LEU A 72 26.15 -13.49 -7.97
N GLN A 73 26.25 -12.74 -6.87
CA GLN A 73 27.08 -11.52 -6.82
C GLN A 73 28.56 -11.80 -7.08
N LYS A 74 29.12 -12.85 -6.46
CA LYS A 74 30.52 -13.28 -6.70
C LYS A 74 30.79 -13.57 -8.18
N HIS A 75 29.76 -13.97 -8.92
CA HIS A 75 29.81 -14.24 -10.35
C HIS A 75 29.32 -13.08 -11.24
N ASP A 76 29.21 -11.86 -10.70
CA ASP A 76 28.89 -10.64 -11.47
C ASP A 76 27.57 -10.75 -12.27
N VAL A 77 26.56 -11.47 -11.76
CA VAL A 77 25.34 -11.79 -12.54
C VAL A 77 24.61 -10.55 -13.07
N LEU A 78 24.67 -9.40 -12.39
CA LEU A 78 24.04 -8.17 -12.88
C LEU A 78 24.70 -7.69 -14.17
N LYS A 79 26.04 -7.80 -14.31
CA LYS A 79 26.73 -7.49 -15.57
C LYS A 79 26.27 -8.43 -16.66
N LEU A 80 26.10 -9.72 -16.32
CA LEU A 80 25.60 -10.72 -17.25
C LEU A 80 24.19 -10.38 -17.75
N PHE A 81 23.26 -10.04 -16.85
CA PHE A 81 21.91 -9.60 -17.22
C PHE A 81 21.91 -8.32 -18.06
N ASN A 82 22.80 -7.37 -17.76
CA ASN A 82 22.96 -6.16 -18.58
C ASN A 82 23.34 -6.47 -20.04
N PHE A 83 24.10 -7.54 -20.29
CA PHE A 83 24.43 -7.99 -21.64
C PHE A 83 23.33 -8.87 -22.27
N ALA A 84 22.66 -9.70 -21.47
CA ALA A 84 21.68 -10.67 -21.95
C ALA A 84 20.30 -10.08 -22.22
N LEU A 85 19.77 -9.23 -21.32
CA LEU A 85 18.41 -8.69 -21.43
C LEU A 85 18.09 -8.02 -22.78
N PRO A 86 19.00 -7.24 -23.41
CA PRO A 86 18.74 -6.64 -24.72
C PRO A 86 18.47 -7.63 -25.87
N VAL A 87 18.84 -8.90 -25.74
CA VAL A 87 18.59 -9.93 -26.77
C VAL A 87 17.43 -10.87 -26.41
N ILE A 88 16.87 -10.76 -25.20
CA ILE A 88 15.78 -11.60 -24.72
C ILE A 88 14.47 -10.89 -25.05
N GLU A 89 13.71 -11.48 -25.98
CA GLU A 89 12.42 -10.95 -26.43
C GLU A 89 11.22 -11.69 -25.83
N ILE A 90 11.46 -12.77 -25.07
CA ILE A 90 10.41 -13.63 -24.52
C ILE A 90 9.98 -13.07 -23.15
N PRO A 91 8.73 -12.57 -23.00
CA PRO A 91 8.29 -11.90 -21.78
C PRO A 91 8.45 -12.75 -20.51
N ARG A 92 8.17 -14.06 -20.60
CA ARG A 92 8.34 -14.98 -19.48
C ARG A 92 9.80 -15.05 -18.98
N ILE A 93 10.79 -15.01 -19.87
CA ILE A 93 12.21 -15.01 -19.46
C ILE A 93 12.60 -13.67 -18.87
N ILE A 94 12.09 -12.55 -19.42
CA ILE A 94 12.28 -11.22 -18.86
C ILE A 94 11.70 -11.15 -17.45
N GLU A 95 10.46 -11.60 -17.27
CA GLU A 95 9.79 -11.68 -15.96
C GLU A 95 10.66 -12.41 -14.94
N ILE A 96 11.14 -13.61 -15.29
CA ILE A 96 12.00 -14.43 -14.41
C ILE A 96 13.29 -13.70 -14.05
N ILE A 97 13.98 -13.08 -15.03
CA ILE A 97 15.23 -12.36 -14.77
C ILE A 97 15.00 -11.12 -13.90
N VAL A 98 13.96 -10.33 -14.18
CA VAL A 98 13.60 -9.17 -13.35
C VAL A 98 13.22 -9.62 -11.94
N GLY A 99 12.53 -10.76 -11.81
CA GLY A 99 12.21 -11.40 -10.54
C GLY A 99 13.44 -11.83 -9.74
N ILE A 100 14.44 -12.43 -10.42
CA ILE A 100 15.75 -12.75 -9.82
C ILE A 100 16.42 -11.47 -9.30
N ILE A 101 16.51 -10.44 -10.14
CA ILE A 101 17.12 -9.15 -9.75
C ILE A 101 16.37 -8.53 -8.56
N GLY A 102 15.03 -8.60 -8.57
CA GLY A 102 14.17 -8.15 -7.47
C GLY A 102 14.50 -8.83 -6.15
N ASN A 103 14.56 -10.16 -6.14
CA ASN A 103 14.94 -10.93 -4.94
C ASN A 103 16.37 -10.59 -4.48
N MET A 104 17.31 -10.44 -5.41
CA MET A 104 18.67 -10.04 -5.07
C MET A 104 18.72 -8.64 -4.44
N CYS A 105 17.89 -7.71 -4.91
CA CYS A 105 17.81 -6.33 -4.40
C CYS A 105 17.20 -6.22 -2.99
N CYS A 106 16.77 -7.32 -2.38
CA CYS A 106 16.51 -7.37 -0.93
C CYS A 106 17.81 -7.26 -0.09
N GLN A 107 18.98 -7.32 -0.73
CA GLN A 107 20.28 -7.13 -0.08
C GLN A 107 20.87 -5.76 -0.46
N LYS A 108 21.23 -4.94 0.54
CA LYS A 108 21.72 -3.56 0.32
C LYS A 108 22.97 -3.54 -0.56
N GLU A 109 23.83 -4.54 -0.44
CA GLU A 109 25.05 -4.65 -1.25
C GLU A 109 24.72 -4.83 -2.75
N VAL A 110 23.62 -5.50 -3.09
CA VAL A 110 23.15 -5.65 -4.47
C VAL A 110 22.60 -4.34 -5.00
N VAL A 111 21.75 -3.66 -4.22
CA VAL A 111 21.22 -2.34 -4.60
C VAL A 111 22.35 -1.36 -4.89
N ASN A 112 23.37 -1.31 -4.03
CA ASN A 112 24.54 -0.44 -4.22
C ASN A 112 25.32 -0.71 -5.53
N VAL A 113 25.31 -1.96 -6.02
CA VAL A 113 25.93 -2.34 -7.30
C VAL A 113 25.01 -1.94 -8.45
N LEU A 114 23.72 -2.28 -8.36
CA LEU A 114 22.72 -1.97 -9.38
C LEU A 114 22.63 -0.45 -9.64
N MET A 115 22.63 0.37 -8.59
CA MET A 115 22.58 1.84 -8.69
C MET A 115 23.79 2.46 -9.41
N LYS A 116 24.87 1.71 -9.62
CA LYS A 116 26.07 2.14 -10.38
C LYS A 116 26.07 1.63 -11.82
N MET A 117 25.03 0.89 -12.22
CA MET A 117 24.92 0.26 -13.52
C MET A 117 23.84 0.95 -14.36
N ASP A 118 24.10 2.19 -14.80
CA ASP A 118 23.15 3.01 -15.56
C ASP A 118 22.51 2.25 -16.74
N GLY A 119 23.29 1.45 -17.47
CA GLY A 119 22.77 0.65 -18.58
C GLY A 119 21.66 -0.31 -18.15
N LEU A 120 21.89 -1.07 -17.09
CA LEU A 120 20.93 -2.04 -16.57
C LEU A 120 19.73 -1.35 -15.94
N LEU A 121 19.98 -0.27 -15.19
CA LEU A 121 18.93 0.53 -14.55
C LEU A 121 17.97 1.11 -15.59
N ASN A 122 18.50 1.64 -16.70
CA ASN A 122 17.70 2.14 -17.81
C ASN A 122 16.91 1.02 -18.52
N ILE A 123 17.51 -0.16 -18.75
CA ILE A 123 16.79 -1.31 -19.33
C ILE A 123 15.62 -1.72 -18.42
N LEU A 124 15.88 -1.86 -17.12
CA LEU A 124 14.88 -2.33 -16.16
C LEU A 124 13.72 -1.35 -16.06
N ILE A 125 14.00 -0.06 -15.90
CA ILE A 125 12.93 0.93 -15.72
C ILE A 125 12.10 1.14 -16.98
N ASP A 126 12.68 0.92 -18.17
CA ASP A 126 11.97 1.02 -19.45
C ASP A 126 10.92 -0.08 -19.64
N TYR A 127 11.03 -1.20 -18.91
CA TYR A 127 9.98 -2.23 -18.89
C TYR A 127 8.64 -1.72 -18.34
N ILE A 128 8.57 -0.53 -17.74
CA ILE A 128 7.28 0.07 -17.36
C ILE A 128 6.37 0.29 -18.58
N ASN A 129 6.94 0.35 -19.78
CA ASN A 129 6.25 0.57 -21.04
C ASN A 129 5.78 -0.73 -21.74
N THR A 130 5.94 -1.89 -21.10
CA THR A 130 5.47 -3.17 -21.65
C THR A 130 3.98 -3.42 -21.39
N ASP A 131 3.33 -4.19 -22.25
CA ASP A 131 1.95 -4.66 -22.04
C ASP A 131 1.89 -5.97 -21.22
N ASP A 132 3.05 -6.61 -20.96
CA ASP A 132 3.10 -7.86 -20.20
C ASP A 132 2.91 -7.62 -18.70
N SER A 133 1.78 -8.08 -18.17
CA SER A 133 1.40 -7.84 -16.77
C SER A 133 2.36 -8.45 -15.76
N LEU A 134 3.00 -9.58 -16.07
CA LEU A 134 3.88 -10.26 -15.12
C LEU A 134 5.25 -9.59 -15.07
N VAL A 135 5.77 -9.13 -16.21
CA VAL A 135 6.98 -8.28 -16.25
C VAL A 135 6.76 -7.01 -15.45
N LEU A 136 5.61 -6.33 -15.64
CA LEU A 136 5.26 -5.14 -14.87
C LEU A 136 5.21 -5.42 -13.37
N VAL A 137 4.59 -6.53 -12.93
CA VAL A 137 4.57 -6.93 -11.52
C VAL A 137 5.99 -7.04 -10.96
N GLN A 138 6.92 -7.70 -11.66
CA GLN A 138 8.29 -7.84 -11.17
C GLN A 138 9.05 -6.52 -11.16
N LEU A 139 8.84 -5.65 -12.15
CA LEU A 139 9.44 -4.31 -12.17
C LEU A 139 8.98 -3.47 -10.98
N LEU A 140 7.67 -3.42 -10.71
CA LEU A 140 7.11 -2.65 -9.61
C LEU A 140 7.63 -3.15 -8.25
N ARG A 141 7.74 -4.47 -8.08
CA ARG A 141 8.36 -5.09 -6.88
C ARG A 141 9.83 -4.72 -6.73
N LEU A 142 10.60 -4.76 -7.83
CA LEU A 142 12.01 -4.37 -7.84
C LEU A 142 12.18 -2.91 -7.41
N VAL A 143 11.41 -1.99 -8.00
CA VAL A 143 11.47 -0.56 -7.63
C VAL A 143 11.16 -0.38 -6.15
N SER A 144 10.11 -1.02 -5.63
CA SER A 144 9.77 -0.94 -4.21
C SER A 144 10.90 -1.46 -3.30
N ALA A 145 11.51 -2.60 -3.65
CA ALA A 145 12.62 -3.18 -2.89
C ALA A 145 13.86 -2.27 -2.89
N CYS A 146 14.19 -1.65 -4.03
CA CYS A 146 15.29 -0.70 -4.13
C CYS A 146 15.03 0.56 -3.29
N LEU A 147 13.82 1.13 -3.34
CA LEU A 147 13.46 2.32 -2.56
C LEU A 147 13.49 2.05 -1.06
N PHE A 148 13.03 0.88 -0.61
CA PHE A 148 13.06 0.49 0.81
C PHE A 148 14.48 0.53 1.40
N LEU A 149 15.48 0.21 0.59
CA LEU A 149 16.89 0.20 1.00
C LEU A 149 17.66 1.45 0.58
N ALA A 150 17.03 2.42 -0.09
CA ALA A 150 17.71 3.58 -0.65
C ALA A 150 18.04 4.61 0.43
N ASN A 151 19.22 5.21 0.33
CA ASN A 151 19.54 6.48 0.98
C ASN A 151 19.10 7.66 0.08
N ASP A 152 19.20 8.88 0.59
CA ASP A 152 18.79 10.06 -0.16
C ASP A 152 19.46 10.22 -1.53
N ASP A 153 20.76 9.91 -1.67
CA ASP A 153 21.46 10.07 -2.95
C ASP A 153 20.91 9.09 -3.98
N GLU A 154 20.57 7.87 -3.56
CA GLU A 154 19.93 6.86 -4.39
C GLU A 154 18.48 7.22 -4.72
N ILE A 155 17.73 7.80 -3.77
CA ILE A 155 16.36 8.31 -4.04
C ILE A 155 16.42 9.43 -5.09
N ASN A 156 17.42 10.31 -5.05
CA ASN A 156 17.56 11.34 -6.07
C ASN A 156 17.78 10.75 -7.46
N ILE A 157 18.58 9.68 -7.58
CA ILE A 157 18.76 8.96 -8.86
C ILE A 157 17.42 8.36 -9.34
N TRP A 158 16.66 7.74 -8.44
CA TRP A 158 15.34 7.21 -8.78
C TRP A 158 14.37 8.29 -9.25
N MET A 159 14.32 9.44 -8.58
CA MET A 159 13.48 10.56 -8.97
C MET A 159 13.84 11.08 -10.37
N ASP A 160 15.14 11.22 -10.69
CA ASP A 160 15.60 11.61 -12.02
C ASP A 160 15.18 10.59 -13.09
N LEU A 161 15.23 9.29 -12.78
CA LEU A 161 14.75 8.23 -13.67
C LEU A 161 13.24 8.30 -13.87
N PHE A 162 12.45 8.44 -12.80
CA PHE A 162 11.00 8.52 -12.88
C PHE A 162 10.55 9.66 -13.78
N VAL A 163 11.16 10.83 -13.62
CA VAL A 163 10.90 12.00 -14.49
C VAL A 163 11.25 11.70 -15.94
N LYS A 164 12.41 11.10 -16.20
CA LYS A 164 12.90 10.81 -17.56
C LYS A 164 11.95 9.91 -18.36
N ILE A 165 11.33 8.93 -17.70
CA ILE A 165 10.50 7.90 -18.34
C ILE A 165 9.00 8.06 -18.07
N GLU A 166 8.58 9.20 -17.51
CA GLU A 166 7.18 9.49 -17.19
C GLU A 166 6.52 8.39 -16.34
N TYR A 167 7.24 7.90 -15.32
CA TYR A 167 6.83 6.72 -14.54
C TYR A 167 5.44 6.86 -13.92
N SER A 168 5.10 8.04 -13.40
CA SER A 168 3.78 8.31 -12.83
C SER A 168 2.66 8.11 -13.86
N SER A 169 2.83 8.59 -15.10
CA SER A 169 1.87 8.40 -16.19
C SER A 169 1.63 6.93 -16.49
N ALA A 170 2.69 6.12 -16.58
CA ALA A 170 2.58 4.69 -16.82
C ALA A 170 1.92 3.95 -15.64
N LEU A 171 2.29 4.30 -14.40
CA LEU A 171 1.68 3.74 -13.20
C LEU A 171 0.18 4.06 -13.10
N TYR A 172 -0.21 5.30 -13.41
CA TYR A 172 -1.61 5.71 -13.45
C TYR A 172 -2.38 5.07 -14.59
N PHE A 173 -1.74 4.79 -15.73
CA PHE A 173 -2.34 4.03 -16.80
C PHE A 173 -2.65 2.59 -16.37
N ILE A 174 -1.71 1.93 -15.67
CA ILE A 174 -1.91 0.58 -15.11
C ILE A 174 -3.11 0.57 -14.16
N LEU A 175 -3.12 1.47 -13.17
CA LEU A 175 -4.19 1.53 -12.16
C LEU A 175 -5.56 1.82 -12.78
N LYS A 176 -5.61 2.61 -13.87
CA LYS A 176 -6.85 2.99 -14.52
C LYS A 176 -7.42 1.95 -15.48
N ASN A 177 -6.57 1.14 -16.12
CA ASN A 177 -6.98 0.32 -17.27
C ASN A 177 -6.75 -1.19 -17.09
N SER A 178 -5.99 -1.62 -16.09
CA SER A 178 -5.76 -3.05 -15.86
C SER A 178 -6.97 -3.72 -15.22
N SER A 179 -7.20 -4.99 -15.59
CA SER A 179 -8.09 -5.92 -14.87
C SER A 179 -7.30 -7.07 -14.21
N HIS A 180 -5.97 -7.08 -14.35
CA HIS A 180 -5.13 -8.12 -13.79
C HIS A 180 -4.89 -7.86 -12.29
N LYS A 181 -5.61 -8.59 -11.43
CA LYS A 181 -5.64 -8.42 -9.96
C LYS A 181 -4.26 -8.16 -9.35
N LEU A 182 -3.32 -9.07 -9.60
CA LEU A 182 -1.97 -8.99 -9.01
C LEU A 182 -1.24 -7.72 -9.46
N LEU A 183 -1.42 -7.30 -10.71
CA LEU A 183 -0.76 -6.10 -11.22
C LEU A 183 -1.30 -4.84 -10.56
N ILE A 184 -2.61 -4.75 -10.38
CA ILE A 184 -3.26 -3.61 -9.72
C ILE A 184 -2.82 -3.53 -8.25
N VAL A 185 -2.85 -4.65 -7.52
CA VAL A 185 -2.42 -4.67 -6.11
C VAL A 185 -0.95 -4.27 -5.99
N THR A 186 -0.07 -4.83 -6.81
CA THR A 186 1.35 -4.46 -6.81
C THR A 186 1.58 -2.99 -7.22
N ALA A 187 0.77 -2.44 -8.13
CA ALA A 187 0.83 -1.02 -8.50
C ALA A 187 0.38 -0.10 -7.36
N LEU A 188 -0.66 -0.48 -6.60
CA LEU A 188 -1.07 0.25 -5.39
C LEU A 188 0.03 0.21 -4.32
N GLU A 189 0.63 -0.95 -4.08
CA GLU A 189 1.73 -1.11 -3.12
C GLU A 189 2.97 -0.30 -3.54
N ASN A 190 3.29 -0.27 -4.84
CA ASN A 190 4.38 0.52 -5.37
C ASN A 190 4.11 2.02 -5.23
N LEU A 191 2.90 2.49 -5.56
CA LEU A 191 2.52 3.89 -5.37
C LEU A 191 2.57 4.30 -3.89
N ASN A 192 2.14 3.43 -2.98
CA ASN A 192 2.26 3.68 -1.54
C ASN A 192 3.72 3.73 -1.09
N THR A 193 4.59 2.88 -1.67
CA THR A 193 6.04 2.90 -1.41
C THR A 193 6.65 4.21 -1.90
N LEU A 194 6.30 4.68 -3.10
CA LEU A 194 6.70 5.99 -3.61
C LEU A 194 6.25 7.12 -2.70
N CYS A 195 5.01 7.09 -2.22
CA CYS A 195 4.52 8.05 -1.23
C CYS A 195 5.33 7.99 0.07
N SER A 196 5.79 6.83 0.50
CA SER A 196 6.51 6.69 1.77
C SER A 196 7.97 7.15 1.69
N TYR A 197 8.66 6.83 0.60
CA TYR A 197 10.11 7.06 0.47
C TYR A 197 10.47 8.30 -0.37
N CYS A 198 9.64 8.68 -1.33
CA CYS A 198 9.91 9.82 -2.21
C CYS A 198 9.20 11.10 -1.77
N ASN A 199 8.16 11.01 -0.92
CA ASN A 199 7.44 12.19 -0.41
C ASN A 199 8.04 12.70 0.92
N THR A 200 9.33 12.99 0.94
CA THR A 200 10.02 13.55 2.12
C THR A 200 10.30 15.04 1.94
N ASP A 201 10.62 15.76 3.00
CA ASP A 201 10.93 17.20 2.93
C ASP A 201 11.99 17.54 1.86
N LYS A 202 12.97 16.65 1.66
CA LYS A 202 14.05 16.82 0.68
C LYS A 202 13.57 16.69 -0.77
N PHE A 203 12.65 15.77 -1.04
CA PHE A 203 12.17 15.44 -2.39
C PHE A 203 10.76 15.96 -2.67
N ARG A 204 10.15 16.65 -1.71
CA ARG A 204 8.75 17.11 -1.72
C ARG A 204 8.35 17.83 -3.01
N THR A 205 9.20 18.72 -3.51
CA THR A 205 8.95 19.48 -4.75
C THR A 205 9.01 18.61 -5.99
N GLN A 206 9.98 17.69 -6.07
CA GLN A 206 10.08 16.76 -7.20
C GLN A 206 8.90 15.79 -7.19
N PHE A 207 8.55 15.25 -6.02
CA PHE A 207 7.38 14.38 -5.84
C PHE A 207 6.09 15.10 -6.27
N PHE A 208 5.89 16.34 -5.80
CA PHE A 208 4.75 17.16 -6.21
C PHE A 208 4.65 17.29 -7.73
N THR A 209 5.75 17.65 -8.36
CA THR A 209 5.79 17.92 -9.80
C THR A 209 5.50 16.67 -10.63
N HIS A 210 5.92 15.49 -10.15
CA HIS A 210 5.84 14.26 -10.93
C HIS A 210 4.61 13.40 -10.61
N PHE A 211 4.20 13.30 -9.35
CA PHE A 211 3.13 12.40 -8.89
C PHE A 211 1.83 13.12 -8.50
N VAL A 212 1.83 14.45 -8.32
CA VAL A 212 0.63 15.18 -7.89
C VAL A 212 0.02 15.89 -9.09
N ILE A 213 -0.60 15.09 -9.95
CA ILE A 213 -1.28 15.54 -11.18
C ILE A 213 -2.78 15.19 -11.12
N PRO A 214 -3.66 15.86 -11.89
CA PRO A 214 -5.11 15.68 -11.81
C PRO A 214 -5.60 14.23 -11.90
N GLU A 215 -4.93 13.42 -12.73
CA GLU A 215 -5.30 12.03 -13.00
C GLU A 215 -4.97 11.08 -11.83
N ALA A 216 -4.10 11.48 -10.90
CA ALA A 216 -3.54 10.58 -9.88
C ALA A 216 -4.61 9.97 -8.97
N LEU A 217 -5.55 10.77 -8.45
CA LEU A 217 -6.63 10.27 -7.60
C LEU A 217 -7.63 9.43 -8.40
N ASP A 218 -8.01 9.83 -9.60
CA ASP A 218 -8.96 9.07 -10.42
C ASP A 218 -8.38 7.70 -10.81
N SER A 219 -7.08 7.63 -11.13
CA SER A 219 -6.39 6.37 -11.41
C SER A 219 -6.29 5.50 -10.17
N LEU A 220 -5.91 6.05 -9.02
CA LEU A 220 -5.93 5.34 -7.73
C LEU A 220 -7.31 4.71 -7.46
N ILE A 221 -8.37 5.51 -7.61
CA ILE A 221 -9.73 5.09 -7.27
C ILE A 221 -10.23 4.06 -8.28
N SER A 222 -9.87 4.18 -9.56
CA SER A 222 -10.18 3.18 -10.58
C SER A 222 -9.60 1.80 -10.21
N GLY A 223 -8.31 1.75 -9.85
CA GLY A 223 -7.66 0.52 -9.42
C GLY A 223 -8.23 -0.02 -8.12
N PHE A 224 -8.50 0.85 -7.14
CA PHE A 224 -9.18 0.51 -5.90
C PHE A 224 -10.56 -0.11 -6.15
N THR A 225 -11.39 0.50 -7.00
CA THR A 225 -12.75 0.01 -7.30
C THR A 225 -12.70 -1.33 -8.02
N GLU A 226 -11.76 -1.51 -8.96
CA GLU A 226 -11.59 -2.80 -9.63
C GLU A 226 -11.34 -3.93 -8.63
N ILE A 227 -10.51 -3.71 -7.62
CA ILE A 227 -10.24 -4.72 -6.58
C ILE A 227 -11.39 -4.88 -5.57
N THR A 228 -11.87 -3.77 -5.02
CA THR A 228 -12.75 -3.77 -3.84
C THR A 228 -14.22 -3.93 -4.17
N VAL A 229 -14.61 -3.68 -5.41
CA VAL A 229 -16.00 -3.80 -5.90
C VAL A 229 -16.09 -4.91 -6.94
N ASN A 230 -15.32 -4.84 -8.03
CA ASN A 230 -15.49 -5.75 -9.15
C ASN A 230 -14.88 -7.14 -8.89
N GLN A 231 -13.76 -7.20 -8.16
CA GLN A 231 -13.02 -8.43 -7.86
C GLN A 231 -13.01 -8.79 -6.37
N LYS A 232 -13.93 -8.23 -5.58
CA LYS A 232 -13.97 -8.40 -4.12
C LYS A 232 -13.97 -9.88 -3.69
N GLU A 233 -14.74 -10.71 -4.40
CA GLU A 233 -14.88 -12.14 -4.10
C GLU A 233 -13.61 -12.96 -4.39
N LEU A 234 -12.69 -12.42 -5.19
CA LEU A 234 -11.40 -13.05 -5.52
C LEU A 234 -10.30 -12.68 -4.54
N CYS A 235 -10.58 -11.81 -3.55
CA CYS A 235 -9.63 -11.35 -2.56
C CYS A 235 -9.81 -12.12 -1.25
N ILE A 236 -8.69 -12.58 -0.68
CA ILE A 236 -8.69 -13.00 0.72
C ILE A 236 -8.83 -11.76 1.61
N LYS A 237 -9.32 -11.94 2.84
CA LYS A 237 -9.64 -10.85 3.78
C LYS A 237 -8.45 -9.89 3.95
N ASP A 238 -7.27 -10.42 4.27
CA ASP A 238 -6.07 -9.64 4.56
C ASP A 238 -5.60 -8.82 3.36
N ASP A 239 -5.72 -9.36 2.14
CA ASP A 239 -5.37 -8.64 0.91
C ASP A 239 -6.34 -7.49 0.65
N LEU A 240 -7.65 -7.72 0.89
CA LEU A 240 -8.66 -6.68 0.76
C LEU A 240 -8.40 -5.55 1.77
N GLU A 241 -8.21 -5.88 3.05
CA GLU A 241 -7.93 -4.90 4.11
C GLU A 241 -6.67 -4.09 3.81
N ARG A 242 -5.60 -4.75 3.34
CA ARG A 242 -4.39 -4.07 2.87
C ARG A 242 -4.70 -3.07 1.76
N VAL A 243 -5.48 -3.45 0.75
CA VAL A 243 -5.87 -2.54 -0.35
C VAL A 243 -6.68 -1.34 0.16
N LEU A 244 -7.58 -1.54 1.12
CA LEU A 244 -8.35 -0.44 1.73
C LEU A 244 -7.42 0.58 2.40
N VAL A 245 -6.50 0.09 3.25
CA VAL A 245 -5.58 0.93 4.02
C VAL A 245 -4.60 1.67 3.11
N ILE A 246 -3.91 0.96 2.21
CA ILE A 246 -2.90 1.60 1.35
C ILE A 246 -3.54 2.63 0.41
N SER A 247 -4.75 2.37 -0.10
CA SER A 247 -5.41 3.31 -1.01
C SER A 247 -5.78 4.61 -0.31
N LEU A 248 -6.25 4.52 0.93
CA LEU A 248 -6.51 5.71 1.75
C LEU A 248 -5.22 6.47 2.08
N GLN A 249 -4.14 5.76 2.39
CA GLN A 249 -2.84 6.35 2.68
C GLN A 249 -2.22 7.06 1.46
N ILE A 250 -2.38 6.49 0.26
CA ILE A 250 -1.97 7.15 -0.99
C ILE A 250 -2.78 8.43 -1.18
N ALA A 251 -4.11 8.36 -1.05
CA ALA A 251 -4.96 9.53 -1.18
C ALA A 251 -4.58 10.64 -0.18
N LEU A 252 -4.32 10.27 1.08
CA LEU A 252 -3.84 11.19 2.11
C LEU A 252 -2.54 11.90 1.70
N ASN A 253 -1.57 11.17 1.14
CA ASN A 253 -0.32 11.74 0.66
C ASN A 253 -0.52 12.70 -0.53
N LEU A 254 -1.39 12.35 -1.47
CA LEU A 254 -1.69 13.16 -2.66
C LEU A 254 -2.42 14.46 -2.30
N VAL A 255 -3.32 14.43 -1.31
CA VAL A 255 -4.06 15.63 -0.88
C VAL A 255 -3.31 16.51 0.11
N GLY A 256 -2.12 16.10 0.54
CA GLY A 256 -1.32 16.80 1.55
C GLY A 256 -0.64 18.08 1.08
N PHE A 257 -1.00 18.65 -0.08
CA PHE A 257 -0.37 19.85 -0.65
C PHE A 257 -1.35 21.03 -0.70
N ASP A 258 -0.85 22.26 -0.60
CA ASP A 258 -1.69 23.48 -0.53
C ASP A 258 -2.65 23.64 -1.73
N LYS A 259 -2.29 23.11 -2.90
CA LYS A 259 -3.08 23.19 -4.14
C LYS A 259 -3.90 21.95 -4.44
N SER A 260 -3.92 20.95 -3.55
CA SER A 260 -4.59 19.68 -3.81
C SER A 260 -6.09 19.85 -4.11
N GLN A 261 -6.77 20.81 -3.48
CA GLN A 261 -8.17 21.09 -3.79
C GLN A 261 -8.39 21.52 -5.25
N GLU A 262 -7.50 22.35 -5.80
CA GLU A 262 -7.60 22.84 -7.19
C GLU A 262 -7.24 21.72 -8.18
N ILE A 263 -6.22 20.93 -7.86
CA ILE A 263 -5.75 19.82 -8.71
C ILE A 263 -6.81 18.72 -8.81
N TYR A 264 -7.47 18.40 -7.69
CA TYR A 264 -8.37 17.25 -7.57
C TYR A 264 -9.85 17.62 -7.51
N SER A 265 -10.22 18.82 -7.96
CA SER A 265 -11.62 19.28 -7.90
C SER A 265 -12.58 18.35 -8.65
N GLN A 266 -12.09 17.65 -9.68
CA GLN A 266 -12.89 16.71 -10.49
C GLN A 266 -12.99 15.31 -9.86
N SER A 267 -12.09 14.95 -8.94
CA SER A 267 -12.03 13.62 -8.32
C SER A 267 -12.85 13.50 -7.04
N THR A 268 -13.50 14.57 -6.59
CA THR A 268 -14.16 14.60 -5.27
C THR A 268 -15.23 13.51 -5.11
N GLU A 269 -16.05 13.26 -6.13
CA GLU A 269 -17.09 12.20 -6.07
C GLU A 269 -16.48 10.80 -6.01
N ASN A 270 -15.40 10.58 -6.75
CA ASN A 270 -14.64 9.33 -6.72
C ASN A 270 -14.04 9.11 -5.32
N VAL A 271 -13.48 10.16 -4.70
CA VAL A 271 -12.91 10.10 -3.35
C VAL A 271 -13.98 9.79 -2.31
N ILE A 272 -15.15 10.42 -2.40
CA ILE A 272 -16.31 10.09 -1.55
C ILE A 272 -16.66 8.61 -1.68
N THR A 273 -16.71 8.09 -2.91
CA THR A 273 -17.03 6.68 -3.17
C THR A 273 -16.01 5.74 -2.51
N MET A 274 -14.72 6.01 -2.66
CA MET A 274 -13.65 5.24 -2.00
C MET A 274 -13.79 5.26 -0.46
N ILE A 275 -13.98 6.44 0.14
CA ILE A 275 -14.18 6.60 1.58
C ILE A 275 -15.40 5.79 2.06
N ASN A 276 -16.51 5.83 1.32
CA ASN A 276 -17.71 5.08 1.69
C ASN A 276 -17.50 3.57 1.65
N VAL A 277 -16.79 3.05 0.64
CA VAL A 277 -16.48 1.61 0.55
C VAL A 277 -15.63 1.19 1.76
N ILE A 278 -14.62 1.98 2.12
CA ILE A 278 -13.75 1.71 3.27
C ILE A 278 -14.56 1.77 4.57
N LEU A 279 -15.25 2.88 4.85
CA LEU A 279 -16.02 3.02 6.09
C LEU A 279 -17.11 1.97 6.21
N LYS A 280 -17.76 1.58 5.11
CA LYS A 280 -18.77 0.52 5.12
C LYS A 280 -18.18 -0.83 5.52
N TYR A 281 -16.99 -1.15 5.01
CA TYR A 281 -16.29 -2.37 5.40
C TYR A 281 -16.02 -2.42 6.90
N TYR A 282 -15.49 -1.34 7.46
CA TYR A 282 -15.18 -1.26 8.89
C TYR A 282 -16.43 -1.13 9.77
N GLU A 283 -17.51 -0.53 9.26
CA GLU A 283 -18.82 -0.56 9.90
C GLU A 283 -19.32 -2.00 10.03
N ASP A 284 -19.32 -2.78 8.96
CA ASP A 284 -19.76 -4.18 9.03
C ASP A 284 -18.87 -4.99 9.99
N LYS A 285 -17.55 -4.76 9.97
CA LYS A 285 -16.58 -5.38 10.89
C LYS A 285 -16.90 -5.10 12.36
N LEU A 286 -17.09 -3.83 12.73
CA LEU A 286 -17.34 -3.43 14.11
C LEU A 286 -18.79 -3.70 14.56
N VAL A 287 -19.77 -3.35 13.73
CA VAL A 287 -21.19 -3.35 14.10
C VAL A 287 -21.79 -4.75 13.99
N ILE A 288 -21.52 -5.46 12.90
CA ILE A 288 -22.12 -6.78 12.63
C ILE A 288 -21.23 -7.88 13.22
N ASN A 289 -19.95 -7.89 12.89
CA ASN A 289 -19.05 -8.98 13.27
C ASN A 289 -18.48 -8.84 14.70
N LYS A 290 -18.65 -7.66 15.32
CA LYS A 290 -18.10 -7.33 16.65
C LYS A 290 -16.57 -7.52 16.71
N GLU A 291 -15.92 -7.29 15.58
CA GLU A 291 -14.47 -7.38 15.44
C GLU A 291 -13.87 -5.98 15.54
N ILE A 292 -12.85 -5.84 16.38
CA ILE A 292 -12.12 -4.59 16.54
C ILE A 292 -10.87 -4.64 15.69
N ASP A 293 -10.56 -3.50 15.10
CA ASP A 293 -9.39 -3.30 14.28
C ASP A 293 -8.72 -1.99 14.69
N SER A 294 -7.43 -2.07 15.01
CA SER A 294 -6.62 -0.90 15.35
C SER A 294 -6.56 0.12 14.22
N ASP A 295 -6.61 -0.34 12.97
CA ASP A 295 -6.46 0.49 11.77
C ASP A 295 -7.64 1.44 11.60
N LEU A 296 -8.80 1.16 12.21
CA LEU A 296 -9.99 2.01 12.10
C LEU A 296 -9.73 3.44 12.62
N VAL A 297 -8.87 3.61 13.62
CA VAL A 297 -8.52 4.95 14.11
C VAL A 297 -7.80 5.74 13.02
N ASP A 298 -6.76 5.15 12.44
CA ASP A 298 -5.96 5.79 11.38
C ASP A 298 -6.77 6.03 10.10
N ILE A 299 -7.72 5.14 9.81
CA ILE A 299 -8.66 5.29 8.70
C ILE A 299 -9.56 6.51 8.89
N VAL A 300 -10.13 6.69 10.09
CA VAL A 300 -11.01 7.82 10.37
C VAL A 300 -10.21 9.13 10.38
N ASP A 301 -8.99 9.14 10.91
CA ASP A 301 -8.11 10.32 10.91
C ASP A 301 -7.64 10.70 9.50
N SER A 302 -7.30 9.71 8.68
CA SER A 302 -6.99 9.92 7.27
C SER A 302 -8.20 10.46 6.51
N THR A 303 -9.39 9.90 6.76
CA THR A 303 -10.64 10.37 6.18
C THR A 303 -10.93 11.82 6.55
N ASN A 304 -10.78 12.18 7.82
CA ASN A 304 -10.91 13.56 8.30
C ASN A 304 -10.00 14.52 7.52
N THR A 305 -8.74 14.14 7.36
CA THR A 305 -7.74 14.97 6.68
C THR A 305 -8.09 15.13 5.19
N ILE A 306 -8.45 14.03 4.51
CA ILE A 306 -8.81 14.06 3.09
C ILE A 306 -10.07 14.90 2.85
N VAL A 307 -11.13 14.67 3.62
CA VAL A 307 -12.40 15.42 3.55
C VAL A 307 -12.16 16.91 3.74
N ASN A 308 -11.31 17.30 4.68
CA ASN A 308 -10.99 18.69 4.93
C ASN A 308 -10.11 19.31 3.84
N ALA A 309 -9.07 18.60 3.37
CA ALA A 309 -8.16 19.06 2.33
C ALA A 309 -8.90 19.33 1.01
N LEU A 310 -9.84 18.46 0.64
CA LEU A 310 -10.64 18.59 -0.58
C LEU A 310 -11.92 19.42 -0.40
N LYS A 311 -12.20 19.89 0.82
CA LYS A 311 -13.44 20.60 1.19
C LYS A 311 -14.70 19.86 0.73
N ILE A 312 -14.73 18.56 0.96
CA ILE A 312 -15.81 17.69 0.53
C ILE A 312 -17.12 18.12 1.22
N ASN A 313 -18.15 18.34 0.41
CA ASN A 313 -19.52 18.56 0.86
C ASN A 313 -20.42 17.63 0.05
N THR A 314 -21.10 16.72 0.74
CA THR A 314 -21.85 15.61 0.12
C THR A 314 -23.09 15.30 0.93
N ASP A 315 -23.88 14.34 0.49
CA ASP A 315 -25.11 13.93 1.14
C ASP A 315 -24.82 13.15 2.46
N PRO A 316 -25.73 13.21 3.46
CA PRO A 316 -25.54 12.55 4.77
C PRO A 316 -25.32 11.03 4.71
N ASP A 317 -25.93 10.36 3.73
CA ASP A 317 -25.93 8.90 3.55
C ASP A 317 -24.57 8.34 3.10
N LYS A 318 -23.62 9.23 2.78
CA LYS A 318 -22.24 8.90 2.45
C LYS A 318 -21.44 8.61 3.73
N TYR A 319 -20.36 9.34 3.97
CA TYR A 319 -19.43 8.99 5.04
C TYR A 319 -20.01 9.29 6.43
N LEU A 320 -21.01 10.18 6.53
CA LEU A 320 -21.52 10.65 7.81
C LEU A 320 -22.39 9.61 8.52
N GLU A 321 -23.40 9.04 7.86
CA GLU A 321 -24.25 8.00 8.46
C GLU A 321 -23.43 6.80 8.93
N LEU A 322 -22.45 6.37 8.12
CA LEU A 322 -21.49 5.33 8.48
C LEU A 322 -20.64 5.72 9.70
N SER A 323 -20.13 6.96 9.74
CA SER A 323 -19.35 7.47 10.88
C SER A 323 -20.17 7.51 12.17
N TYR A 324 -21.44 7.89 12.08
CA TYR A 324 -22.33 7.89 13.24
C TYR A 324 -22.67 6.47 13.71
N SER A 325 -22.92 5.53 12.78
CA SER A 325 -23.12 4.10 13.09
C SER A 325 -21.92 3.52 13.87
N LEU A 326 -20.71 3.77 13.38
CA LEU A 326 -19.45 3.41 14.05
C LEU A 326 -19.34 4.05 15.44
N TRP A 327 -19.64 5.35 15.57
CA TRP A 327 -19.56 6.08 16.84
C TRP A 327 -20.55 5.51 17.88
N LYS A 328 -21.76 5.15 17.43
CA LYS A 328 -22.79 4.53 18.28
C LYS A 328 -22.40 3.13 18.72
N ALA A 329 -21.80 2.34 17.84
CA ALA A 329 -21.28 1.02 18.17
C ALA A 329 -20.14 1.11 19.20
N ALA A 330 -19.18 2.02 18.99
CA ALA A 330 -18.11 2.29 19.95
C ALA A 330 -18.66 2.75 21.31
N SER A 331 -19.73 3.54 21.33
CA SER A 331 -20.40 3.96 22.57
C SER A 331 -21.10 2.80 23.28
N SER A 332 -21.66 1.86 22.53
CA SER A 332 -22.34 0.68 23.08
C SER A 332 -21.36 -0.28 23.76
N ILE A 333 -20.12 -0.39 23.26
CA ILE A 333 -19.04 -1.17 23.88
C ILE A 333 -18.81 -0.73 25.34
N ILE A 334 -18.76 0.59 25.58
CA ILE A 334 -18.59 1.15 26.94
C ILE A 334 -19.78 0.76 27.85
N GLN A 335 -21.00 0.74 27.31
CA GLN A 335 -22.21 0.47 28.09
C GLN A 335 -22.33 -1.03 28.46
N SER A 336 -21.91 -1.94 27.58
CA SER A 336 -21.90 -3.39 27.88
C SER A 336 -20.90 -3.77 28.97
N ASP A 337 -19.78 -3.04 29.12
CA ASP A 337 -18.82 -3.29 30.22
C ASP A 337 -19.39 -2.93 31.60
N LYS A 338 -20.36 -2.00 31.67
CA LYS A 338 -21.01 -1.58 32.92
C LYS A 338 -22.10 -2.54 33.42
N ASN A 339 -22.68 -3.36 32.54
CA ASN A 339 -23.85 -4.20 32.84
C ASN A 339 -23.53 -5.71 32.89
N GLY A 340 -22.25 -6.09 32.87
CA GLY A 340 -21.79 -7.48 32.82
C GLY A 340 -21.57 -7.94 31.38
N SER A 341 -20.30 -8.18 31.02
CA SER A 341 -19.86 -8.48 29.65
C SER A 341 -19.65 -9.96 29.37
N SER A 342 -19.78 -10.36 28.11
CA SER A 342 -19.36 -11.67 27.57
C SER A 342 -17.87 -11.75 27.19
N PHE A 343 -17.10 -10.67 27.37
CA PHE A 343 -15.68 -10.57 27.01
C PHE A 343 -14.78 -10.86 28.22
N GLU A 344 -13.63 -11.49 27.98
CA GLU A 344 -12.64 -11.82 29.00
C GLU A 344 -12.00 -10.54 29.59
N GLU A 345 -11.51 -10.59 30.84
CA GLU A 345 -10.96 -9.40 31.53
C GLU A 345 -9.79 -8.73 30.79
N ASN A 346 -8.97 -9.50 30.07
CA ASN A 346 -7.84 -8.99 29.29
C ASN A 346 -8.29 -8.17 28.06
N ASP A 347 -9.45 -8.48 27.47
CA ASP A 347 -9.96 -7.77 26.29
C ASP A 347 -10.51 -6.38 26.66
N LYS A 348 -10.82 -6.14 27.94
CA LYS A 348 -11.50 -4.91 28.41
C LYS A 348 -10.63 -3.67 28.38
N GLU A 349 -9.33 -3.79 28.66
CA GLU A 349 -8.41 -2.66 28.59
C GLU A 349 -8.17 -2.24 27.14
N GLU A 350 -7.98 -3.21 26.25
CA GLU A 350 -7.83 -3.00 24.81
C GLU A 350 -9.11 -2.37 24.20
N LEU A 351 -10.29 -2.87 24.58
CA LEU A 351 -11.58 -2.28 24.23
C LEU A 351 -11.70 -0.81 24.65
N LYS A 352 -11.30 -0.49 25.88
CA LYS A 352 -11.35 0.89 26.41
C LYS A 352 -10.37 1.80 25.68
N GLU A 353 -9.16 1.32 25.42
CA GLU A 353 -8.15 2.06 24.70
C GLU A 353 -8.59 2.35 23.26
N PHE A 354 -9.10 1.33 22.56
CA PHE A 354 -9.66 1.47 21.22
C PHE A 354 -10.78 2.53 21.19
N VAL A 355 -11.77 2.44 22.09
CA VAL A 355 -12.89 3.39 22.12
C VAL A 355 -12.41 4.81 22.44
N ALA A 356 -11.46 4.96 23.36
CA ALA A 356 -10.89 6.26 23.72
C ALA A 356 -10.14 6.94 22.56
N LYS A 357 -9.62 6.15 21.61
CA LYS A 357 -8.95 6.65 20.40
C LYS A 357 -9.94 6.93 19.27
N VAL A 358 -10.88 6.02 18.99
CA VAL A 358 -11.75 6.12 17.81
C VAL A 358 -12.89 7.14 17.97
N LYS A 359 -13.47 7.31 19.18
CA LYS A 359 -14.60 8.25 19.40
C LYS A 359 -14.24 9.71 19.10
N PRO A 360 -13.09 10.25 19.57
CA PRO A 360 -12.65 11.59 19.17
C PRO A 360 -12.57 11.79 17.66
N SER A 361 -11.94 10.84 16.94
CA SER A 361 -11.76 10.92 15.50
C SER A 361 -13.09 10.91 14.74
N LEU A 362 -14.02 10.03 15.13
CA LEU A 362 -15.36 9.96 14.55
C LEU A 362 -16.18 11.23 14.86
N ALA A 363 -16.07 11.76 16.09
CA ALA A 363 -16.75 12.98 16.48
C ALA A 363 -16.26 14.20 15.68
N ILE A 364 -14.95 14.29 15.43
CA ILE A 364 -14.36 15.31 14.55
C ILE A 364 -14.91 15.19 13.13
N LEU A 365 -15.03 13.97 12.58
CA LEU A 365 -15.56 13.76 11.23
C LEU A 365 -17.02 14.18 11.09
N ILE A 366 -17.84 13.80 12.07
CA ILE A 366 -19.25 14.20 12.15
C ILE A 366 -19.38 15.72 12.30
N CYS A 367 -18.60 16.34 13.19
CA CYS A 367 -18.65 17.78 13.42
C CYS A 367 -18.13 18.59 12.22
N ASN A 368 -17.11 18.09 11.51
CA ASN A 368 -16.63 18.70 10.28
C ASN A 368 -17.73 18.75 9.22
N TYR A 369 -18.48 17.65 9.05
CA TYR A 369 -19.66 17.64 8.18
C TYR A 369 -20.71 18.66 8.64
N LEU A 370 -21.11 18.60 9.92
CA LEU A 370 -22.10 19.52 10.51
C LEU A 370 -21.71 21.00 10.37
N SER A 371 -20.42 21.31 10.33
CA SER A 371 -19.94 22.68 10.18
C SER A 371 -20.06 23.23 8.75
N LYS A 372 -20.15 22.35 7.73
CA LYS A 372 -20.04 22.71 6.31
C LYS A 372 -21.25 22.30 5.45
N CYS A 373 -22.05 21.34 5.90
CA CYS A 373 -23.19 20.82 5.14
C CYS A 373 -24.24 21.89 4.85
N LYS A 374 -25.12 21.66 3.86
CA LYS A 374 -26.25 22.55 3.57
C LYS A 374 -27.24 22.57 4.74
N ASP A 375 -28.00 23.65 4.89
CA ASP A 375 -28.98 23.77 5.98
C ASP A 375 -30.04 22.65 5.94
N GLU A 376 -30.48 22.21 4.77
CA GLU A 376 -31.43 21.09 4.62
C GLU A 376 -30.87 19.76 5.15
N ASP A 377 -29.57 19.52 4.97
CA ASP A 377 -28.91 18.30 5.42
C ASP A 377 -28.53 18.39 6.89
N LEU A 378 -28.19 19.59 7.39
CA LEU A 378 -27.99 19.83 8.82
C LEU A 378 -29.19 19.36 9.65
N LEU A 379 -30.41 19.63 9.17
CA LEU A 379 -31.65 19.19 9.82
C LEU A 379 -31.72 17.67 9.94
N LYS A 380 -31.61 16.98 8.80
CA LYS A 380 -31.68 15.52 8.73
C LYS A 380 -30.68 14.87 9.68
N VAL A 381 -29.47 15.44 9.74
CA VAL A 381 -28.39 14.90 10.57
C VAL A 381 -28.62 15.16 12.04
N LEU A 382 -29.05 16.36 12.44
CA LEU A 382 -29.38 16.65 13.83
C LEU A 382 -30.51 15.75 14.34
N ASP A 383 -31.49 15.44 13.49
CA ASP A 383 -32.57 14.50 13.82
C ASP A 383 -32.06 13.06 13.93
N LEU A 384 -31.13 12.65 13.04
CA LEU A 384 -30.50 11.32 13.05
C LEU A 384 -29.68 11.08 14.33
N ILE A 385 -28.85 12.04 14.72
CA ILE A 385 -27.98 11.90 15.91
C ILE A 385 -28.75 12.18 17.21
N GLY A 386 -29.79 13.00 17.15
CA GLY A 386 -30.75 13.22 18.23
C GLY A 386 -30.10 13.47 19.59
N GLY A 387 -30.36 12.56 20.54
CA GLY A 387 -29.86 12.65 21.92
C GLY A 387 -28.35 12.50 22.08
N ASP A 388 -27.67 11.94 21.08
CA ASP A 388 -26.23 11.71 21.11
C ASP A 388 -25.43 12.98 20.75
N TYR A 389 -26.09 14.03 20.25
CA TYR A 389 -25.45 15.28 19.81
C TYR A 389 -24.50 15.88 20.86
N GLU A 390 -24.98 16.07 22.09
CA GLU A 390 -24.18 16.73 23.13
C GLU A 390 -22.97 15.87 23.55
N ASP A 391 -23.10 14.53 23.53
CA ASP A 391 -21.97 13.62 23.76
C ASP A 391 -20.97 13.76 22.61
N ILE A 392 -21.40 13.61 21.35
CA ILE A 392 -20.53 13.75 20.15
C ILE A 392 -19.72 15.05 20.20
N VAL A 393 -20.38 16.19 20.44
CA VAL A 393 -19.72 17.50 20.48
C VAL A 393 -18.74 17.62 21.65
N SER A 394 -18.95 16.90 22.76
CA SER A 394 -18.05 16.90 23.92
C SER A 394 -16.71 16.20 23.65
N TRP A 395 -16.64 15.30 22.66
CA TRP A 395 -15.42 14.60 22.26
C TRP A 395 -14.51 15.45 21.36
N VAL A 396 -15.00 16.56 20.81
CA VAL A 396 -14.23 17.47 19.95
C VAL A 396 -13.41 18.45 20.80
N LYS A 397 -12.08 18.37 20.68
CA LYS A 397 -11.15 19.27 21.40
C LYS A 397 -10.95 20.62 20.70
N ASP A 398 -11.20 20.70 19.41
CA ASP A 398 -11.14 21.94 18.64
C ASP A 398 -12.30 22.86 19.02
N LYS A 399 -11.98 23.95 19.72
CA LYS A 399 -12.96 24.93 20.20
C LYS A 399 -13.61 25.72 19.07
N GLU A 400 -12.91 25.94 17.96
CA GLU A 400 -13.45 26.68 16.83
C GLU A 400 -14.51 25.84 16.13
N LEU A 401 -14.18 24.57 15.84
CA LEU A 401 -15.13 23.62 15.27
C LEU A 401 -16.35 23.44 16.17
N GLN A 402 -16.12 23.23 17.48
CA GLN A 402 -17.20 23.10 18.46
C GLN A 402 -18.11 24.32 18.48
N THR A 403 -17.54 25.53 18.51
CA THR A 403 -18.31 26.79 18.52
C THR A 403 -19.13 26.94 17.25
N ASN A 404 -18.54 26.64 16.08
CA ASN A 404 -19.24 26.71 14.80
C ASN A 404 -20.44 25.76 14.75
N VAL A 405 -20.24 24.48 15.08
CA VAL A 405 -21.32 23.48 15.11
C VAL A 405 -22.42 23.88 16.11
N CYS A 406 -22.06 24.31 17.31
CA CYS A 406 -23.03 24.77 18.33
C CYS A 406 -23.84 25.99 17.87
N ASN A 407 -23.20 26.95 17.18
CA ASN A 407 -23.90 28.11 16.62
C ASN A 407 -24.89 27.69 15.53
N ARG A 408 -24.48 26.81 14.61
CA ARG A 408 -25.36 26.26 13.56
C ARG A 408 -26.55 25.50 14.15
N ALA A 409 -26.32 24.63 15.13
CA ALA A 409 -27.36 23.85 15.78
C ALA A 409 -28.33 24.71 16.60
N THR A 410 -27.83 25.77 17.26
CA THR A 410 -28.68 26.69 18.04
C THR A 410 -29.58 27.53 17.15
N ASN A 411 -29.05 28.04 16.03
CA ASN A 411 -29.86 28.75 15.03
C ASN A 411 -31.02 27.87 14.52
N TYR A 412 -30.81 26.55 14.42
CA TYR A 412 -31.89 25.61 14.12
C TYR A 412 -32.90 25.47 15.27
N ARG A 413 -32.45 25.17 16.49
CA ARG A 413 -33.33 24.98 17.66
C ARG A 413 -34.22 26.21 17.93
N THR A 414 -33.75 27.41 17.60
CA THR A 414 -34.54 28.65 17.68
C THR A 414 -35.61 28.72 16.57
N ARG A 415 -35.25 28.41 15.32
CA ARG A 415 -36.21 28.40 14.18
C ARG A 415 -37.33 27.36 14.34
N LEU A 416 -37.07 26.23 14.98
CA LEU A 416 -38.11 25.25 15.31
C LEU A 416 -39.13 25.80 16.31
N LYS A 417 -38.68 26.52 17.34
CA LYS A 417 -39.58 27.15 18.32
C LYS A 417 -40.47 28.19 17.65
N ASP A 418 -39.90 29.02 16.79
CA ASP A 418 -40.65 30.06 16.06
C ASP A 418 -41.70 29.48 15.09
N ASN A 419 -41.45 28.30 14.51
CA ASN A 419 -42.38 27.61 13.59
C ASN A 419 -43.42 26.71 14.29
N VAL A 420 -43.21 26.33 15.55
CA VAL A 420 -44.18 25.56 16.36
C VAL A 420 -45.18 26.49 17.07
N ASP A 421 -44.78 27.74 17.30
CA ASP A 421 -45.61 28.79 17.92
C ASP A 421 -46.33 29.69 16.88
N SER A 422 -46.24 29.36 15.58
CA SER A 422 -46.97 29.99 14.45
C SER A 422 -48.04 29.06 13.89
#